data_AF-A0A355AD43-F1
#
_entry.id   AF-A0A355AD43-F1
#
_cell.length_a   1.000
_cell.length_b   1.000
_cell.length_c   1.000
_cell.angle_alpha   90.00
_cell.angle_beta   90.00
_cell.angle_gamma   90.00
#
_symmetry.space_group_name_H-M   'P 1'
#
loop_
_entity.id
_entity.type
_entity.pdbx_description
1 polymer ?
#
loop_
_entity_poly.entity_id
_entity_poly.type
_entity_poly.pdbx_seq_one_letter_code
_entity_poly.pdbx_strand_id
1 'polypeptide(L)'
;MKIKHLIFLLFFSFGYAQELKFNAQEINIPSEKVTVNGTLLSPENHEGVPLVIIIPGSGANDRDGNQATAKNNSLKYLTEGLAQHKIATYRYDKSAIALLKKEGFKEEDVGFDDFV
;
A
#
# COMPACT_ATOMS: atom_id res chain seq x y z
N MET A 1 -42.56 22.86 14.82
CA MET A 1 -41.85 21.76 15.51
C MET A 1 -41.05 20.84 14.59
N LYS A 2 -41.50 20.52 13.37
CA LYS A 2 -40.82 19.56 12.47
C LYS A 2 -39.40 19.97 12.04
N ILE A 3 -39.12 21.27 11.86
CA ILE A 3 -37.80 21.75 11.42
C ILE A 3 -36.70 21.61 12.49
N LYS A 4 -37.03 21.74 13.77
CA LYS A 4 -36.05 21.61 14.87
C LYS A 4 -35.56 20.17 15.03
N HIS A 5 -36.42 19.19 14.77
CA HIS A 5 -36.07 17.77 14.83
C HIS A 5 -35.22 17.37 13.62
N LEU A 6 -35.46 17.98 12.46
CA LEU A 6 -34.63 17.81 11.26
C LEU A 6 -33.22 18.36 11.45
N ILE A 7 -33.08 19.54 12.09
CA ILE A 7 -31.77 20.12 12.44
C ILE A 7 -31.05 19.26 13.48
N PHE A 8 -31.75 18.71 14.47
CA PHE A 8 -31.16 17.82 15.47
C PHE A 8 -30.65 16.51 14.86
N LEU A 9 -31.38 15.93 13.90
CA LEU A 9 -30.94 14.75 13.13
C LEU A 9 -29.71 15.03 12.27
N LEU A 10 -29.61 16.22 11.66
CA LEU A 10 -28.46 16.61 10.83
C LEU A 10 -27.18 16.82 11.65
N PHE A 11 -27.29 17.27 12.90
CA PHE A 11 -26.14 17.42 13.81
C PHE A 11 -25.65 16.08 14.38
N PHE A 12 -26.52 15.08 14.53
CA PHE A 12 -26.12 13.76 15.02
C PHE A 12 -25.31 12.95 13.98
N SER A 13 -25.51 13.23 12.69
CA SER A 13 -24.76 12.62 11.57
C SER A 13 -23.29 13.05 11.45
N PHE A 14 -22.81 14.02 12.25
CA PHE A 14 -21.39 14.41 12.30
C PHE A 14 -20.58 13.61 13.34
N GLY A 15 -21.18 12.66 14.05
CA GLY A 15 -20.49 11.84 15.04
C GLY A 15 -19.67 10.70 14.41
N TYR A 16 -18.35 10.75 14.57
CA TYR A 16 -17.38 9.64 14.41
C TYR A 16 -17.05 9.20 12.98
N ALA A 17 -16.43 10.09 12.21
CA ALA A 17 -15.49 9.68 11.15
C ALA A 17 -14.07 10.04 11.59
N GLN A 18 -13.50 9.32 12.56
CA GLN A 18 -12.07 9.44 12.85
C GLN A 18 -11.31 8.66 11.77
N GLU A 19 -10.61 9.38 10.91
CA GLU A 19 -9.68 8.77 9.97
C GLU A 19 -8.54 8.13 10.77
N LEU A 20 -8.24 6.87 10.46
CA LEU A 20 -7.10 6.18 11.05
C LEU A 20 -5.83 6.89 10.64
N LYS A 21 -5.06 7.34 11.63
CA LYS A 21 -3.80 8.00 11.38
C LYS A 21 -2.69 6.96 11.34
N PHE A 22 -2.10 6.82 10.16
CA PHE A 22 -0.88 6.08 9.92
C PHE A 22 0.05 6.98 9.09
N ASN A 23 1.36 6.77 9.24
CA ASN A 23 2.36 7.46 8.43
C ASN A 23 2.72 6.57 7.24
N ALA A 24 2.40 7.02 6.03
CA ALA A 24 2.82 6.37 4.80
C ALA A 24 4.02 7.11 4.22
N GLN A 25 5.11 6.39 4.00
CA GLN A 25 6.34 6.92 3.41
C GLN A 25 6.72 6.08 2.19
N GLU A 26 7.02 6.73 1.07
CA GLU A 26 7.66 6.05 -0.06
C GLU A 26 9.12 5.76 0.27
N ILE A 27 9.48 4.48 0.16
CA ILE A 27 10.85 4.00 0.35
C ILE A 27 11.16 3.08 -0.82
N ASN A 28 12.04 3.57 -1.69
CA ASN A 28 12.47 2.86 -2.87
C ASN A 28 13.80 2.16 -2.60
N ILE A 29 13.88 0.90 -2.98
CA ILE A 29 15.06 0.05 -2.77
C ILE A 29 15.78 -0.11 -4.11
N PRO A 30 17.05 0.33 -4.24
CA PRO A 30 17.84 0.05 -5.42
C PRO A 30 18.12 -1.45 -5.52
N SER A 31 18.00 -2.01 -6.73
CA SER A 31 18.49 -3.34 -7.09
C SER A 31 19.46 -3.23 -8.25
N GLU A 32 20.09 -4.34 -8.64
CA GLU A 32 21.13 -4.37 -9.67
C GLU A 32 20.69 -3.74 -11.00
N LYS A 33 19.47 -4.03 -11.46
CA LYS A 33 18.98 -3.59 -12.77
C LYS A 33 17.94 -2.47 -12.72
N VAL A 34 17.20 -2.36 -11.61
CA VAL A 34 16.09 -1.40 -11.44
C VAL A 34 15.96 -0.93 -10.01
N THR A 35 15.39 0.26 -9.82
CA THR A 35 14.90 0.67 -8.50
C THR A 35 13.51 0.10 -8.28
N VAL A 36 13.35 -0.64 -7.19
CA VAL A 36 12.07 -1.18 -6.75
C VAL A 36 11.39 -0.15 -5.87
N ASN A 37 10.22 0.30 -6.30
CA ASN A 37 9.48 1.27 -5.52
C ASN A 37 8.71 0.58 -4.40
N GLY A 38 8.70 1.16 -3.20
CA GLY A 38 7.99 0.61 -2.04
C GLY A 38 7.37 1.65 -1.13
N THR A 39 6.57 1.17 -0.19
CA THR A 39 5.80 1.99 0.75
C THR A 39 5.90 1.39 2.13
N LEU A 40 6.47 2.16 3.06
CA LEU A 40 6.44 1.90 4.49
C LEU A 40 5.19 2.52 5.07
N LEU A 41 4.40 1.71 5.77
CA LEU A 41 3.25 2.15 6.56
C LEU A 41 3.58 1.92 8.03
N SER A 42 3.64 3.00 8.80
CA SER A 42 3.93 2.97 10.23
C SER A 42 2.70 3.43 11.02
N PRO A 43 2.36 2.74 12.13
CA PRO A 43 1.35 3.25 13.06
C PRO A 43 1.80 4.59 13.66
N GLU A 44 0.90 5.57 13.77
CA GLU A 44 1.24 6.90 14.29
C GLU A 44 1.66 6.82 15.77
N ASN A 45 2.67 7.59 16.18
CA ASN A 45 3.12 7.73 17.57
C ASN A 45 3.61 6.43 18.25
N HIS A 46 4.14 5.49 17.47
CA HIS A 46 4.69 4.24 17.99
C HIS A 46 6.12 3.99 17.49
N GLU A 47 7.03 3.72 18.42
CA GLU A 47 8.41 3.31 18.15
C GLU A 47 8.60 1.83 18.54
N GLY A 48 9.54 1.14 17.87
CA GLY A 48 9.89 -0.24 18.22
C GLY A 48 8.82 -1.29 17.91
N VAL A 49 7.94 -1.05 16.93
CA VAL A 49 6.89 -2.00 16.51
C VAL A 49 7.45 -3.11 15.61
N PRO A 50 6.82 -4.30 15.58
CA PRO A 50 7.15 -5.33 14.60
C PRO A 50 6.98 -4.82 13.17
N LEU A 51 7.89 -5.23 12.28
CA LEU A 51 7.82 -4.96 10.84
C LEU A 51 7.43 -6.23 10.08
N VAL A 52 6.38 -6.13 9.26
CA VAL A 52 5.99 -7.16 8.28
C VAL A 52 6.32 -6.68 6.87
N ILE A 53 7.08 -7.48 6.12
CA ILE A 53 7.32 -7.22 4.70
C ILE A 53 6.32 -8.05 3.89
N ILE A 54 5.53 -7.38 3.06
CA ILE A 54 4.52 -8.01 2.22
C ILE A 54 5.03 -8.04 0.78
N ILE A 55 5.13 -9.27 0.27
CA ILE A 55 5.48 -9.55 -1.12
C ILE A 55 4.18 -9.81 -1.89
N PRO A 56 3.87 -9.04 -2.94
CA PRO A 56 2.70 -9.32 -3.77
C PRO A 56 2.73 -10.73 -4.35
N GLY A 57 1.55 -11.37 -4.42
CA GLY A 57 1.40 -12.74 -4.89
C GLY A 57 1.67 -12.93 -6.39
N SER A 58 1.13 -14.02 -6.95
CA SER A 58 1.26 -14.33 -8.38
C SER A 58 0.59 -13.28 -9.28
N GLY A 59 1.12 -13.14 -10.50
CA GLY A 59 0.60 -12.23 -11.52
C GLY A 59 1.28 -10.86 -11.51
N ALA A 60 0.75 -9.97 -12.36
CA ALA A 60 1.25 -8.60 -12.56
C ALA A 60 0.63 -7.61 -11.56
N ASN A 61 0.63 -7.98 -10.27
CA ASN A 61 0.06 -7.15 -9.21
C ASN A 61 1.10 -6.15 -8.70
N ASP A 62 0.71 -4.89 -8.52
CA ASP A 62 1.52 -3.90 -7.82
C ASP A 62 1.56 -4.15 -6.30
N ARG A 63 2.32 -3.32 -5.58
CA ARG A 63 2.45 -3.42 -4.11
C ARG A 63 1.15 -3.26 -3.33
N ASP A 64 0.11 -2.68 -3.94
CA ASP A 64 -1.18 -2.48 -3.31
C ASP A 64 -2.16 -3.62 -3.63
N GLY A 65 -1.75 -4.60 -4.45
CA GLY A 65 -2.57 -5.74 -4.87
C GLY A 65 -3.44 -5.43 -6.09
N ASN A 66 -3.14 -4.35 -6.83
CA ASN A 66 -3.86 -3.97 -8.03
C ASN A 66 -3.21 -4.51 -9.29
N GLN A 67 -4.03 -4.73 -10.31
CA GLN A 67 -3.61 -5.05 -11.67
C GLN A 67 -3.95 -3.89 -12.61
N ALA A 68 -3.38 -3.88 -13.81
CA ALA A 68 -3.63 -2.84 -14.81
C ALA A 68 -5.13 -2.60 -15.09
N THR A 69 -5.94 -3.66 -15.04
CA THR A 69 -7.38 -3.63 -15.34
C THR A 69 -8.27 -3.65 -14.09
N ALA A 70 -7.71 -3.87 -12.89
CA ALA A 70 -8.50 -4.09 -11.69
C ALA A 70 -7.82 -3.46 -10.46
N LYS A 71 -8.56 -2.57 -9.79
CA LYS A 71 -8.10 -1.88 -8.56
C LYS A 71 -8.93 -2.35 -7.37
N ASN A 72 -8.34 -3.18 -6.51
CA ASN A 72 -8.99 -3.70 -5.30
C ASN A 72 -8.30 -3.25 -4.00
N ASN A 73 -7.05 -2.77 -4.08
CA ASN A 73 -6.24 -2.32 -2.94
C ASN A 73 -6.15 -3.35 -1.78
N SER A 74 -6.28 -4.64 -2.08
CA SER A 74 -6.37 -5.70 -1.08
C SER A 74 -5.19 -5.71 -0.11
N LEU A 75 -3.96 -5.56 -0.62
CA LEU A 75 -2.76 -5.52 0.21
C LEU A 75 -2.65 -4.20 0.98
N LYS A 76 -3.06 -3.09 0.38
CA LYS A 76 -3.11 -1.79 1.06
C LYS A 76 -4.07 -1.83 2.25
N TYR A 77 -5.28 -2.35 2.08
CA TYR A 77 -6.25 -2.43 3.17
C TYR A 77 -5.82 -3.43 4.25
N LEU A 78 -5.16 -4.53 3.87
CA LEU A 78 -4.56 -5.45 4.83
C LEU A 78 -3.55 -4.72 5.74
N THR A 79 -2.66 -3.91 5.16
CA THR A 79 -1.66 -3.17 5.95
C THR A 79 -2.26 -2.08 6.82
N GLU A 80 -3.32 -1.41 6.37
CA GLU A 80 -4.03 -0.44 7.20
C GLU A 80 -4.65 -1.13 8.42
N GLY A 81 -5.22 -2.33 8.23
CA GLY A 81 -5.69 -3.19 9.32
C GLY A 81 -4.57 -3.65 10.25
N LEU A 82 -3.39 -4.00 9.73
CA LEU A 82 -2.22 -4.36 10.55
C LEU A 82 -1.69 -3.16 11.34
N ALA A 83 -1.69 -1.95 10.76
CA ALA A 83 -1.29 -0.73 11.44
C ALA A 83 -2.18 -0.43 12.65
N GLN A 84 -3.49 -0.71 12.57
CA GLN A 84 -4.40 -0.63 13.74
C GLN A 84 -3.98 -1.54 14.89
N HIS A 85 -3.29 -2.64 14.59
CA HIS A 85 -2.78 -3.60 15.56
C HIS A 85 -1.31 -3.31 15.93
N LYS A 86 -0.82 -2.08 15.68
CA LYS A 86 0.54 -1.62 16.01
C LYS A 86 1.62 -2.45 15.32
N ILE A 87 1.39 -2.81 14.06
CA ILE A 87 2.36 -3.51 13.21
C ILE A 87 2.71 -2.56 12.06
N ALA A 88 4.01 -2.26 11.91
CA ALA A 88 4.50 -1.57 10.73
C ALA A 88 4.58 -2.55 9.56
N THR A 89 4.35 -2.05 8.35
CA THR A 89 4.38 -2.88 7.15
C THR A 89 5.16 -2.22 6.03
N TYR A 90 5.93 -2.99 5.28
CA TYR A 90 6.53 -2.55 4.04
C TYR A 90 5.98 -3.36 2.88
N ARG A 91 5.47 -2.67 1.85
CA ARG A 91 5.00 -3.26 0.59
C ARG A 91 5.86 -2.73 -0.55
N TYR A 92 6.20 -3.54 -1.54
CA TYR A 92 7.01 -3.10 -2.68
C TYR A 92 6.56 -3.71 -4.01
N ASP A 93 6.85 -3.01 -5.11
CA ASP A 93 6.57 -3.50 -6.47
C ASP A 93 7.55 -4.61 -6.82
N LYS A 94 7.08 -5.68 -7.48
CA LYS A 94 8.00 -6.75 -7.91
C LYS A 94 9.07 -6.20 -8.86
N SER A 95 10.31 -6.69 -8.72
CA SER A 95 11.44 -6.35 -9.62
C SER A 95 11.08 -6.51 -11.09
N ALA A 96 10.39 -7.60 -11.44
CA ALA A 96 9.87 -7.84 -12.78
C ALA A 96 8.93 -6.73 -13.29
N ILE A 97 8.07 -6.17 -12.44
CA ILE A 97 7.17 -5.08 -12.82
C ILE A 97 7.96 -3.78 -13.00
N ALA A 98 8.96 -3.54 -12.15
CA ALA A 98 9.86 -2.40 -12.29
C ALA A 98 10.72 -2.50 -13.56
N LEU A 99 11.19 -3.70 -13.92
CA LEU A 99 11.92 -4.00 -15.16
C LEU A 99 11.09 -3.71 -16.40
N LEU A 100 9.84 -4.17 -16.42
CA LEU A 100 8.92 -3.91 -17.54
C LEU A 100 8.63 -2.42 -17.75
N LYS A 101 8.75 -1.60 -16.70
CA LYS A 101 8.56 -0.14 -16.76
C LYS A 101 9.83 0.62 -17.12
N LYS A 102 10.98 -0.05 -17.23
CA LYS A 102 12.26 0.59 -17.56
C LYS A 102 12.26 1.05 -19.02
N GLU A 103 12.67 2.29 -19.27
CA GLU A 103 12.84 2.76 -20.64
C GLU A 103 13.89 1.94 -21.38
N GLY A 104 13.60 1.60 -22.64
CA GLY A 104 14.48 0.76 -23.46
C GLY A 104 14.54 -0.71 -23.02
N PHE A 105 13.61 -1.16 -22.18
CA PHE A 105 13.47 -2.57 -21.81
C PHE A 105 13.36 -3.46 -23.06
N LYS A 106 14.14 -4.53 -23.09
CA LYS A 106 14.02 -5.60 -24.08
C LYS A 106 13.82 -6.93 -23.36
N GLU A 107 12.88 -7.71 -23.87
CA GLU A 107 12.55 -9.02 -23.30
C GLU A 107 13.72 -10.02 -23.41
N GLU A 108 14.57 -9.87 -24.43
CA GLU A 108 15.78 -10.69 -24.64
C GLU A 108 16.84 -10.53 -23.54
N ASP A 109 16.80 -9.44 -22.76
CA ASP A 109 17.75 -9.16 -21.69
C ASP A 109 17.32 -9.73 -20.32
N VAL A 110 16.16 -10.42 -20.27
CA VAL A 110 15.58 -10.96 -19.04
C VAL A 110 16.05 -12.39 -18.80
N GLY A 111 16.69 -12.62 -17.66
CA GLY A 111 17.10 -13.93 -17.18
C GLY A 111 16.24 -14.44 -16.04
N PHE A 112 16.45 -15.70 -15.64
CA PHE A 112 15.79 -16.29 -14.47
C PHE A 112 16.09 -15.50 -13.19
N ASP A 113 17.34 -15.06 -13.02
CA ASP A 113 17.80 -14.33 -11.83
C ASP A 113 17.13 -12.96 -11.66
N ASP A 114 16.49 -12.42 -12.71
CA ASP A 114 15.72 -11.17 -12.61
C ASP A 114 14.39 -11.35 -11.85
N PHE A 115 13.98 -12.60 -11.62
CA PHE A 115 12.74 -12.97 -10.94
C PHE A 115 12.94 -13.55 -9.54
N VAL A 116 14.18 -13.72 -9.06
CA VAL A 116 14.51 -14.38 -7.77
C VAL A 116 15.14 -13.42 -6.78
#